data_AF-A0A1I1I9D8-F1
#
_entry.id   AF-A0A1I1I9D8-F1
#
_cell.length_a   1.000
_cell.length_b   1.000
_cell.length_c   1.000
_cell.angle_alpha   90.00
_cell.angle_beta   90.00
_cell.angle_gamma   90.00
#
_symmetry.space_group_name_H-M   'P 1'
#
loop_
_entity.id
_entity.type
_entity.pdbx_description
1 polymer ?
#
loop_
_entity_poly.entity_id
_entity_poly.type
_entity_poly.pdbx_seq_one_letter_code
_entity_poly.pdbx_strand_id
1 'polypeptide(L)'
;MFVLVVALYFLLACGVAGLLLFPAAREIVYLALAKRRQQIGAQVQNWRDRRSETTRSLSQNLQASRLSSWQFIKRHQWILLAGMAVVLIPPLTAWMLSGKTMLGSYDDSGQVVNQQIAALLEGEQLVPPPPLPPEVFTTQEVAQVRPMLDTASRNWQALDADFTQRLLMTFKIMKEKHGYDMVIIEGYRSPERQNALAQMGGSVTNAKAFQSYHQYGLAADSAFMRSGKLVITEKDPWAMRGYQLYGEVAESVGLTWGGRWKMMDLGHVEFRKPGVMKR
;
A
#
# COMPACT_ATOMS: atom_id res chain seq x y z
N MET A 1 16.25 -18.18 -5.69
CA MET A 1 17.15 -17.64 -4.64
C MET A 1 18.04 -18.70 -4.00
N PHE A 2 17.52 -19.85 -3.57
CA PHE A 2 18.31 -20.91 -2.92
C PHE A 2 19.52 -21.41 -3.75
N VAL A 3 19.33 -21.66 -5.05
CA VAL A 3 20.41 -22.12 -5.96
C VAL A 3 21.54 -21.11 -6.10
N LEU A 4 21.22 -19.81 -6.11
CA LEU A 4 22.21 -18.73 -6.19
C LEU A 4 23.07 -18.65 -4.93
N VAL A 5 22.45 -18.83 -3.76
CA VAL A 5 23.15 -18.83 -2.47
C VAL A 5 24.07 -20.04 -2.35
N VAL A 6 23.63 -21.22 -2.79
CA VAL A 6 24.45 -22.43 -2.79
C VAL A 6 25.63 -22.31 -3.77
N ALA A 7 25.41 -21.73 -4.96
CA ALA A 7 26.47 -21.49 -5.93
C ALA A 7 27.52 -20.47 -5.42
N LEU A 8 27.09 -19.39 -4.79
CA LEU A 8 27.98 -18.40 -4.16
C LEU A 8 28.78 -19.00 -3.01
N TYR A 9 28.14 -19.82 -2.18
CA TYR A 9 28.83 -20.53 -1.09
C TYR A 9 29.87 -21.50 -1.62
N PHE A 10 29.55 -22.27 -2.68
CA PHE A 10 30.48 -23.19 -3.32
C PHE A 10 31.72 -22.46 -3.89
N LEU A 11 31.52 -21.34 -4.59
CA LEU A 11 32.62 -20.54 -5.14
C LEU A 11 33.51 -19.95 -4.03
N LEU A 12 32.92 -19.49 -2.94
CA LEU A 12 33.66 -18.96 -1.79
C LEU A 12 34.46 -20.07 -1.09
N ALA A 13 33.85 -21.24 -0.89
CA ALA A 13 34.53 -22.41 -0.32
C ALA A 13 35.69 -22.89 -1.19
N CYS A 14 35.52 -22.95 -2.52
CA CYS A 14 36.59 -23.28 -3.47
C CYS A 14 37.71 -22.23 -3.45
N GLY A 15 37.38 -20.94 -3.33
CA GLY A 15 38.36 -19.86 -3.23
C GLY A 15 39.20 -19.94 -1.95
N VAL A 16 38.56 -20.22 -0.81
CA VAL A 16 39.24 -20.40 0.48
C VAL A 16 40.09 -21.67 0.48
N ALA A 17 39.59 -22.78 -0.06
CA ALA A 17 40.35 -24.02 -0.22
C ALA A 17 41.56 -23.83 -1.15
N GLY A 18 41.39 -23.10 -2.26
CA GLY A 18 42.48 -22.76 -3.16
C GLY A 18 43.57 -21.91 -2.49
N LEU A 19 43.19 -20.93 -1.67
CA LEU A 19 44.13 -20.16 -0.88
C LEU A 19 44.83 -21.01 0.19
N LEU A 20 44.15 -21.99 0.78
CA LEU A 20 44.76 -22.87 1.79
C LEU A 20 45.70 -23.91 1.19
N LEU A 21 45.40 -24.44 0.01
CA LEU A 21 46.16 -25.54 -0.61
C LEU A 21 47.32 -25.07 -1.48
N PHE A 22 47.26 -23.86 -2.05
CA PHE A 22 48.28 -23.36 -2.99
C PHE A 22 49.05 -22.15 -2.43
N PRO A 23 50.32 -22.33 -2.02
CA PRO A 23 51.16 -21.24 -1.50
C PRO A 23 51.33 -20.09 -2.49
N ALA A 24 51.40 -20.38 -3.80
CA ALA A 24 51.52 -19.39 -4.87
C ALA A 24 50.31 -18.43 -4.95
N ALA A 25 49.10 -18.92 -4.62
CA ALA A 25 47.90 -18.08 -4.61
C ALA A 25 47.92 -17.06 -3.45
N ARG A 26 48.50 -17.45 -2.29
CA ARG A 26 48.65 -16.55 -1.14
C ARG A 26 49.59 -15.40 -1.48
N GLU A 27 50.74 -15.70 -2.09
CA GLU A 27 51.74 -14.69 -2.47
C GLU A 27 51.17 -13.64 -3.43
N ILE A 28 50.37 -14.06 -4.42
CA ILE A 28 49.70 -13.14 -5.35
C ILE A 28 48.74 -12.20 -4.61
N VAL A 29 47.96 -12.73 -3.67
CA VAL A 29 47.02 -11.92 -2.86
C VAL A 29 47.76 -10.97 -1.92
N TYR A 30 48.84 -11.43 -1.27
CA TYR A 30 49.67 -10.59 -0.42
C TYR A 30 50.33 -9.45 -1.19
N LEU A 31 50.88 -9.73 -2.38
CA LEU A 31 51.47 -8.71 -3.26
C LEU A 31 50.41 -7.70 -3.76
N ALA A 32 49.20 -8.17 -4.10
CA ALA A 32 48.10 -7.29 -4.51
C ALA A 32 47.65 -6.36 -3.38
N LEU A 33 47.55 -6.87 -2.14
CA LEU A 33 47.19 -6.08 -0.96
C LEU A 33 48.29 -5.10 -0.57
N ALA A 34 49.57 -5.49 -0.67
CA ALA A 34 50.71 -4.63 -0.39
C ALA A 34 50.78 -3.45 -1.38
N LYS A 35 50.57 -3.71 -2.68
CA LYS A 35 50.53 -2.67 -3.72
C LYS A 35 49.40 -1.66 -3.49
N ARG A 36 48.23 -2.13 -3.06
CA ARG A 36 47.08 -1.27 -2.76
C ARG A 36 47.29 -0.42 -1.50
N ARG A 37 47.95 -0.95 -0.48
CA ARG A 37 48.33 -0.20 0.73
C ARG A 37 49.33 0.91 0.42
N GLN A 38 50.30 0.66 -0.46
CA GLN A 38 51.29 1.64 -0.87
C GLN A 38 50.68 2.79 -1.71
N GLN A 39 49.71 2.48 -2.57
CA GLN A 39 48.96 3.51 -3.33
C GLN A 39 48.10 4.41 -2.43
N ILE A 40 47.48 3.86 -1.40
CA ILE A 40 46.71 4.63 -0.41
C ILE A 40 47.65 5.52 0.44
N GLY A 41 48.83 5.01 0.81
CA GLY A 41 49.85 5.79 1.53
C GLY A 41 50.34 7.03 0.75
N ALA A 42 50.61 6.86 -0.55
CA ALA A 42 51.03 7.96 -1.42
C ALA A 42 49.92 9.00 -1.66
N GLN A 43 48.65 8.57 -1.70
CA GLN A 43 47.52 9.51 -1.75
C GLN A 43 47.38 10.31 -0.44
N VAL A 44 47.54 9.68 0.73
CA VAL A 44 47.38 10.38 2.02
C VAL A 44 48.49 11.43 2.28
N GLN A 45 49.71 11.21 1.78
CA GLN A 45 50.78 12.21 1.86
C GLN A 45 50.52 13.43 0.96
N ASN A 46 50.07 13.22 -0.28
CA ASN A 46 49.69 14.32 -1.19
C ASN A 46 48.53 15.18 -0.67
N TRP A 47 47.68 14.64 0.22
CA TRP A 47 46.60 15.38 0.87
C TRP A 47 47.06 16.19 2.10
N ARG A 48 48.19 15.85 2.72
CA ARG A 48 48.77 16.64 3.84
C ARG A 48 49.54 17.84 3.34
N ASP A 49 50.32 17.69 2.27
CA ASP A 49 51.12 18.79 1.71
C ASP A 49 50.26 19.83 0.97
N ARG A 50 49.11 19.42 0.42
CA ARG A 50 48.11 20.34 -0.18
C ARG A 50 47.30 21.12 0.86
N ARG A 51 47.30 20.72 2.15
CA ARG A 51 46.48 21.37 3.20
C ARG A 51 47.19 22.56 3.86
N SER A 52 48.50 22.67 3.75
CA SER A 52 49.28 23.80 4.29
C SER A 52 49.36 25.00 3.33
N GLU A 53 49.28 24.80 2.01
CA GLU A 53 49.23 25.89 1.02
C GLU A 53 47.81 26.45 0.78
N THR A 54 46.77 25.62 0.95
CA THR A 54 45.38 26.00 0.61
C THR A 54 44.73 26.92 1.65
N THR A 55 45.25 27.00 2.89
CA THR A 55 44.66 27.86 3.94
C THR A 55 45.03 29.34 3.81
N ARG A 56 46.05 29.69 3.02
CA ARG A 56 46.54 31.07 2.87
C ARG A 56 45.97 31.83 1.67
N SER A 57 45.44 31.13 0.65
CA SER A 57 44.90 31.72 -0.59
C SER A 57 43.37 31.86 -0.62
N LEU A 58 42.64 31.24 0.31
CA LEU A 58 41.18 31.32 0.41
C LEU A 58 40.68 32.65 1.00
N SER A 59 41.46 33.34 1.83
CA SER A 59 41.03 34.59 2.47
C SER A 59 41.11 35.83 1.55
N GLN A 60 41.98 35.81 0.54
CA GLN A 60 42.19 36.96 -0.35
C GLN A 60 41.26 36.97 -1.58
N ASN A 61 40.82 35.79 -2.06
CA ASN A 61 39.97 35.70 -3.25
C ASN A 61 38.45 35.83 -2.98
N LEU A 62 37.99 35.64 -1.74
CA LEU A 62 36.57 35.75 -1.37
C LEU A 62 36.06 37.20 -1.29
N GLN A 63 36.93 38.18 -1.05
CA GLN A 63 36.52 39.60 -1.00
C GLN A 63 36.43 40.25 -2.40
N ALA A 64 37.29 39.86 -3.35
CA ALA A 64 37.29 40.43 -4.70
C ALA A 64 36.12 39.92 -5.57
N SER A 65 35.70 38.66 -5.40
CA SER A 65 34.58 38.05 -6.15
C SER A 65 33.20 38.52 -5.67
N ARG A 66 33.06 38.90 -4.39
CA ARG A 66 31.79 39.38 -3.82
C ARG A 66 31.37 40.74 -4.36
N LEU A 67 32.32 41.65 -4.59
CA LEU A 67 32.02 43.02 -5.02
C LEU A 67 31.67 43.10 -6.51
N SER A 68 32.34 42.32 -7.37
CA SER A 68 32.05 42.29 -8.82
C SER A 68 30.71 41.61 -9.12
N SER A 69 30.38 40.55 -8.40
CA SER A 69 29.09 39.85 -8.53
C SER A 69 27.91 40.74 -8.12
N TRP A 70 28.08 41.58 -7.09
CA TRP A 70 27.04 42.48 -6.61
C TRP A 70 26.74 43.65 -7.56
N GLN A 71 27.78 44.19 -8.20
CA GLN A 71 27.63 45.25 -9.21
C GLN A 71 27.01 44.73 -10.50
N PHE A 72 27.31 43.49 -10.90
CA PHE A 72 26.70 42.83 -12.05
C PHE A 72 25.19 42.61 -11.86
N ILE A 73 24.78 42.14 -10.67
CA ILE A 73 23.38 41.93 -10.31
C ILE A 73 22.62 43.27 -10.31
N LYS A 74 23.17 44.34 -9.72
CA LYS A 74 22.52 45.66 -9.76
C LYS A 74 22.32 46.20 -11.18
N ARG A 75 23.30 46.00 -12.06
CA ARG A 75 23.25 46.50 -13.44
C ARG A 75 22.23 45.76 -14.32
N HIS A 76 21.99 44.47 -14.04
CA HIS A 76 21.10 43.62 -14.84
C HIS A 76 19.85 43.18 -14.08
N GLN A 77 19.54 43.81 -12.94
CA GLN A 77 18.44 43.42 -12.05
C GLN A 77 17.08 43.30 -12.76
N TRP A 78 16.78 44.21 -13.69
CA TRP A 78 15.51 44.17 -14.43
C TRP A 78 15.45 43.03 -15.46
N ILE A 79 16.59 42.68 -16.09
CA ILE A 79 16.68 41.55 -17.02
C ILE A 79 16.59 40.22 -16.26
N LEU A 80 17.24 40.14 -15.09
CA LEU A 80 17.17 38.96 -14.22
C LEU A 80 15.78 38.77 -13.63
N LEU A 81 15.10 39.85 -13.22
CA LEU A 81 13.71 39.81 -12.75
C LEU A 81 12.75 39.39 -13.88
N ALA A 82 12.93 39.92 -15.10
CA ALA A 82 12.15 39.51 -16.26
C ALA A 82 12.36 38.04 -16.61
N GLY A 83 13.62 37.55 -16.62
CA GLY A 83 13.92 36.14 -16.83
C GLY A 83 13.35 35.23 -15.75
N MET A 84 13.45 35.64 -14.49
CA MET A 84 12.86 34.92 -13.36
C MET A 84 11.34 34.88 -13.45
N ALA A 85 10.68 35.96 -13.89
CA ALA A 85 9.25 35.99 -14.14
C ALA A 85 8.85 35.04 -15.28
N VAL A 86 9.59 35.02 -16.39
CA VAL A 86 9.35 34.09 -17.52
C VAL A 86 9.51 32.62 -17.09
N VAL A 87 10.42 32.33 -16.17
CA VAL A 87 10.64 30.96 -15.67
C VAL A 87 9.62 30.56 -14.59
N LEU A 88 9.20 31.49 -13.72
CA LEU A 88 8.34 31.19 -12.57
C LEU A 88 6.84 31.33 -12.88
N ILE A 89 6.44 32.21 -13.79
CA ILE A 89 5.02 32.43 -14.13
C ILE A 89 4.38 31.18 -14.74
N PRO A 90 4.97 30.46 -15.71
CA PRO A 90 4.36 29.25 -16.28
C PRO A 90 4.11 28.12 -15.26
N PRO A 91 5.05 27.73 -14.37
CA PRO A 91 4.77 26.71 -13.36
C PRO A 91 3.82 27.19 -12.27
N LEU A 92 3.83 28.47 -11.87
CA LEU A 92 2.87 29.02 -10.90
C LEU A 92 1.46 29.09 -11.47
N THR A 93 1.30 29.50 -12.72
CA THR A 93 0.01 29.48 -13.43
C THR A 93 -0.46 28.05 -13.66
N ALA A 94 0.43 27.13 -14.05
CA ALA A 94 0.11 25.70 -14.14
C ALA A 94 -0.33 25.13 -12.79
N TRP A 95 0.34 25.48 -11.68
CA TRP A 95 -0.04 25.03 -10.34
C TRP A 95 -1.39 25.61 -9.88
N MET A 96 -1.64 26.89 -10.16
CA MET A 96 -2.89 27.58 -9.81
C MET A 96 -4.07 27.09 -10.65
N LEU A 97 -3.84 26.71 -11.92
CA LEU A 97 -4.84 26.10 -12.82
C LEU A 97 -4.95 24.57 -12.63
N SER A 98 -3.95 23.91 -12.03
CA SER A 98 -3.97 22.47 -11.72
C SER A 98 -4.78 22.12 -10.47
N GLY A 99 -5.44 23.10 -9.86
CA GLY A 99 -6.48 22.88 -8.86
C GLY A 99 -7.71 22.23 -9.49
N LYS A 100 -7.65 20.89 -9.63
CA LYS A 100 -8.75 19.97 -9.98
C LYS A 100 -9.18 20.02 -11.46
N THR A 101 -8.48 19.31 -12.36
CA THR A 101 -9.14 18.59 -13.51
C THR A 101 -8.22 17.89 -14.53
N MET A 102 -6.89 18.06 -14.53
CA MET A 102 -6.08 17.67 -15.72
C MET A 102 -4.83 16.81 -15.44
N LEU A 103 -4.90 15.86 -14.50
CA LEU A 103 -3.97 14.72 -14.48
C LEU A 103 -4.79 13.43 -14.51
N GLY A 104 -5.40 13.22 -15.68
CA GLY A 104 -6.01 11.96 -16.08
C GLY A 104 -4.94 10.88 -16.15
N SER A 105 -4.94 10.06 -15.10
CA SER A 105 -4.35 8.72 -15.00
C SER A 105 -4.33 7.97 -16.33
N TYR A 106 -3.14 7.49 -16.71
CA TYR A 106 -2.98 6.43 -17.70
C TYR A 106 -2.45 5.18 -16.99
N ASP A 107 -3.12 4.04 -17.29
CA ASP A 107 -2.90 2.66 -16.83
C ASP A 107 -3.27 2.29 -15.38
N ASP A 108 -3.99 1.20 -15.08
CA ASP A 108 -4.44 0.05 -15.88
C ASP A 108 -5.60 -0.67 -15.15
N SER A 109 -6.49 -1.31 -15.92
CA SER A 109 -7.49 -2.33 -15.55
C SER A 109 -8.78 -1.93 -14.79
N GLY A 110 -9.77 -1.51 -15.58
CA GLY A 110 -11.02 -2.28 -15.73
C GLY A 110 -11.87 -2.56 -14.49
N GLN A 111 -12.73 -1.61 -14.14
CA GLN A 111 -14.12 -1.92 -13.78
C GLN A 111 -14.97 -0.79 -14.36
N VAL A 112 -15.65 -1.09 -15.46
CA VAL A 112 -16.73 -0.26 -15.97
C VAL A 112 -17.81 -0.31 -14.89
N VAL A 113 -17.75 0.61 -13.94
CA VAL A 113 -18.87 0.89 -13.03
C VAL A 113 -19.98 1.33 -13.96
N ASN A 114 -20.93 0.41 -14.16
CA ASN A 114 -22.02 0.57 -15.10
C ASN A 114 -22.72 1.90 -14.78
N GLN A 115 -22.77 2.84 -15.74
CA GLN A 115 -23.37 4.16 -15.53
C GLN A 115 -24.84 4.06 -15.07
N GLN A 116 -25.52 2.96 -15.39
CA GLN A 116 -26.84 2.64 -14.84
C GLN A 116 -26.81 2.38 -13.33
N ILE A 117 -25.77 1.77 -12.77
CA ILE A 117 -25.61 1.56 -11.33
C ILE A 117 -25.34 2.88 -10.62
N ALA A 118 -24.50 3.75 -11.21
CA ALA A 118 -24.28 5.10 -10.69
C ALA A 118 -25.59 5.93 -10.69
N ALA A 119 -26.38 5.86 -11.76
CA ALA A 119 -27.68 6.53 -11.82
C ALA A 119 -28.73 5.91 -10.87
N LEU A 120 -28.70 4.60 -10.64
CA LEU A 120 -29.56 3.92 -9.66
C LEU A 120 -29.22 4.31 -8.22
N LEU A 121 -27.94 4.62 -7.93
CA LEU A 121 -27.49 5.09 -6.61
C LEU A 121 -27.94 6.53 -6.30
N GLU A 122 -28.22 7.35 -7.31
CA GLU A 122 -28.63 8.75 -7.13
C GLU A 122 -30.15 8.92 -6.92
N GLY A 123 -30.99 7.97 -7.35
CA GLY A 123 -32.46 8.12 -7.34
C GLY A 123 -33.19 7.59 -6.11
N GLU A 124 -32.64 6.59 -5.41
CA GLU A 124 -33.24 5.99 -4.20
C GLU A 124 -32.12 5.48 -3.29
N GLN A 125 -31.76 6.25 -2.24
CA GLN A 125 -30.75 5.81 -1.28
C GLN A 125 -31.26 4.59 -0.52
N LEU A 126 -30.51 3.48 -0.64
CA LEU A 126 -30.84 2.27 0.08
C LEU A 126 -30.60 2.48 1.58
N VAL A 127 -31.52 1.97 2.39
CA VAL A 127 -31.43 2.03 3.85
C VAL A 127 -30.92 0.69 4.38
N PRO A 128 -29.97 0.68 5.33
CA PRO A 128 -29.54 -0.54 5.98
C PRO A 128 -30.69 -1.34 6.60
N PRO A 129 -30.66 -2.68 6.53
CA PRO A 129 -31.64 -3.51 7.22
C PRO A 129 -31.54 -3.31 8.74
N PRO A 130 -32.63 -3.57 9.49
CA PRO A 130 -32.59 -3.54 10.94
C PRO A 130 -31.56 -4.53 11.50
N PRO A 131 -30.94 -4.23 12.65
CA PRO A 131 -29.97 -5.12 13.26
C PRO A 131 -30.61 -6.46 13.64
N LEU A 132 -29.87 -7.55 13.41
CA LEU A 132 -30.30 -8.88 13.81
C LEU A 132 -30.11 -9.10 15.32
N PRO A 133 -30.87 -10.04 15.92
CA PRO A 133 -30.68 -10.43 17.31
C PRO A 133 -29.24 -10.91 17.57
N PRO A 134 -28.60 -10.51 18.69
CA PRO A 134 -27.21 -10.89 18.98
C PRO A 134 -26.97 -12.40 19.00
N GLU A 135 -27.98 -13.18 19.37
CA GLU A 135 -27.92 -14.65 19.53
C GLU A 135 -27.54 -15.35 18.22
N VAL A 136 -27.84 -14.73 17.07
CA VAL A 136 -27.48 -15.23 15.74
C VAL A 136 -25.96 -15.30 15.56
N PHE A 137 -25.20 -14.45 16.26
CA PHE A 137 -23.75 -14.33 16.13
C PHE A 137 -22.96 -15.01 17.25
N THR A 138 -23.63 -15.46 18.31
CA THR A 138 -23.00 -16.04 19.51
C THR A 138 -23.17 -17.55 19.62
N THR A 139 -23.71 -18.23 18.61
CA THR A 139 -23.83 -19.69 18.64
C THR A 139 -22.46 -20.36 18.62
N GLN A 140 -22.37 -21.58 19.14
CA GLN A 140 -21.09 -22.31 19.20
C GLN A 140 -20.52 -22.58 17.82
N GLU A 141 -21.37 -22.90 16.84
CA GLU A 141 -20.96 -23.14 15.46
C GLU A 141 -20.35 -21.89 14.83
N VAL A 142 -20.96 -20.72 15.09
CA VAL A 142 -20.44 -19.43 14.62
C VAL A 142 -19.09 -19.12 15.27
N ALA A 143 -18.97 -19.28 16.59
CA ALA A 143 -17.73 -19.02 17.32
C ALA A 143 -16.57 -19.93 16.89
N GLN A 144 -16.85 -21.16 16.47
CA GLN A 144 -15.83 -22.08 15.92
C GLN A 144 -15.32 -21.63 14.55
N VAL A 145 -16.20 -21.11 13.68
CA VAL A 145 -15.81 -20.67 12.32
C VAL A 145 -15.18 -19.29 12.35
N ARG A 146 -15.72 -18.37 13.15
CA ARG A 146 -15.24 -16.99 13.32
C ARG A 146 -15.15 -16.65 14.81
N PRO A 147 -13.98 -16.87 15.44
CA PRO A 147 -13.76 -16.46 16.81
C PRO A 147 -13.96 -14.95 17.01
N MET A 148 -14.46 -14.55 18.18
CA MET A 148 -14.69 -13.14 18.56
C MET A 148 -15.66 -12.36 17.66
N LEU A 149 -16.57 -13.04 16.96
CA LEU A 149 -17.56 -12.39 16.10
C LEU A 149 -18.62 -11.61 16.90
N ASP A 150 -18.88 -12.00 18.14
CA ASP A 150 -19.76 -11.32 19.09
C ASP A 150 -19.39 -9.84 19.31
N THR A 151 -18.09 -9.55 19.31
CA THR A 151 -17.52 -8.22 19.52
C THR A 151 -17.28 -7.43 18.22
N ALA A 152 -17.62 -8.01 17.07
CA ALA A 152 -17.46 -7.34 15.78
C ALA A 152 -18.49 -6.21 15.59
N SER A 153 -18.05 -5.06 15.06
CA SER A 153 -18.97 -3.96 14.75
C SER A 153 -19.77 -4.29 13.50
N ARG A 154 -21.09 -4.08 13.58
CA ARG A 154 -22.02 -4.15 12.43
C ARG A 154 -22.72 -2.80 12.22
N ASN A 155 -22.09 -1.74 12.73
CA ASN A 155 -22.60 -0.38 12.70
C ASN A 155 -22.39 0.20 11.29
N TRP A 156 -23.48 0.30 10.53
CA TRP A 156 -23.49 0.89 9.18
C TRP A 156 -23.10 2.37 9.18
N GLN A 157 -23.39 3.12 10.24
CA GLN A 157 -23.03 4.53 10.36
C GLN A 157 -21.52 4.76 10.51
N ALA A 158 -20.75 3.71 10.83
CA ALA A 158 -19.30 3.75 10.87
C ALA A 158 -18.63 3.44 9.51
N LEU A 159 -19.43 3.17 8.48
CA LEU A 159 -18.96 2.91 7.12
C LEU A 159 -19.02 4.18 6.26
N ASP A 160 -18.16 4.24 5.25
CA ASP A 160 -18.22 5.29 4.23
C ASP A 160 -19.55 5.24 3.47
N ALA A 161 -20.11 6.41 3.13
CA ALA A 161 -21.43 6.50 2.53
C ALA A 161 -21.52 5.86 1.13
N ASP A 162 -20.49 6.04 0.28
CA ASP A 162 -20.46 5.44 -1.05
C ASP A 162 -20.27 3.92 -0.95
N PHE A 163 -19.36 3.49 -0.06
CA PHE A 163 -19.20 2.07 0.23
C PHE A 163 -20.50 1.42 0.73
N THR A 164 -21.20 2.09 1.64
CA THR A 164 -22.49 1.64 2.19
C THR A 164 -23.50 1.43 1.07
N GLN A 165 -23.67 2.39 0.18
CA GLN A 165 -24.66 2.28 -0.90
C GLN A 165 -24.31 1.15 -1.89
N ARG A 166 -23.03 0.96 -2.22
CA ARG A 166 -22.57 -0.16 -3.06
C ARG A 166 -22.79 -1.52 -2.39
N LEU A 167 -22.52 -1.61 -1.10
CA LEU A 167 -22.74 -2.84 -0.34
C LEU A 167 -24.24 -3.17 -0.21
N LEU A 168 -25.09 -2.17 0.02
CA LEU A 168 -26.54 -2.34 0.04
C LEU A 168 -27.08 -2.75 -1.34
N MET A 169 -26.55 -2.17 -2.42
CA MET A 169 -26.91 -2.59 -3.78
C MET A 169 -26.52 -4.05 -4.04
N THR A 170 -25.34 -4.45 -3.56
CA THR A 170 -24.89 -5.85 -3.63
C THR A 170 -25.87 -6.78 -2.89
N PHE A 171 -26.27 -6.42 -1.67
CA PHE A 171 -27.21 -7.21 -0.87
C PHE A 171 -28.59 -7.30 -1.52
N LYS A 172 -29.08 -6.20 -2.10
CA LYS A 172 -30.34 -6.14 -2.85
C LYS A 172 -30.30 -7.11 -4.05
N ILE A 173 -29.25 -7.04 -4.87
CA ILE A 173 -29.08 -7.93 -6.03
C ILE A 173 -28.99 -9.40 -5.58
N MET A 174 -28.21 -9.70 -4.54
CA MET A 174 -28.06 -11.06 -4.01
C MET A 174 -29.40 -11.65 -3.56
N LYS A 175 -30.22 -10.84 -2.89
CA LYS A 175 -31.56 -11.26 -2.46
C LYS A 175 -32.50 -11.44 -3.65
N GLU A 176 -32.65 -10.42 -4.49
CA GLU A 176 -33.65 -10.38 -5.55
C GLU A 176 -33.35 -11.34 -6.71
N LYS A 177 -32.08 -11.50 -7.09
CA LYS A 177 -31.69 -12.34 -8.24
C LYS A 177 -31.25 -13.74 -7.85
N HIS A 178 -30.73 -13.92 -6.65
CA HIS A 178 -30.10 -15.18 -6.24
C HIS A 178 -30.73 -15.81 -5.01
N GLY A 179 -31.65 -15.14 -4.32
CA GLY A 179 -32.32 -15.67 -3.14
C GLY A 179 -31.42 -15.83 -1.92
N TYR A 180 -30.33 -15.06 -1.84
CA TYR A 180 -29.43 -15.06 -0.69
C TYR A 180 -29.70 -13.84 0.20
N ASP A 181 -30.16 -14.08 1.43
CA ASP A 181 -30.23 -13.04 2.46
C ASP A 181 -28.82 -12.81 3.03
N MET A 182 -28.26 -11.64 2.75
CA MET A 182 -26.91 -11.25 3.17
C MET A 182 -26.91 -10.55 4.54
N VAL A 183 -25.84 -10.74 5.30
CA VAL A 183 -25.61 -10.10 6.60
C VAL A 183 -24.16 -9.67 6.73
N ILE A 184 -23.92 -8.44 7.21
CA ILE A 184 -22.59 -8.02 7.66
C ILE A 184 -22.27 -8.76 8.97
N ILE A 185 -21.15 -9.48 8.98
CA ILE A 185 -20.59 -10.08 10.19
C ILE A 185 -19.53 -9.17 10.82
N GLU A 186 -18.83 -8.37 10.02
CA GLU A 186 -17.93 -7.32 10.52
C GLU A 186 -17.78 -6.17 9.51
N GLY A 187 -18.05 -4.93 9.95
CA GLY A 187 -17.87 -3.70 9.17
C GLY A 187 -16.64 -2.92 9.66
N TYR A 188 -16.84 -1.79 10.33
CA TYR A 188 -15.73 -1.02 10.91
C TYR A 188 -14.96 -1.83 11.97
N ARG A 189 -13.64 -1.84 11.87
CA ARG A 189 -12.76 -2.52 12.84
C ARG A 189 -11.79 -1.50 13.44
N SER A 190 -11.76 -1.38 14.76
CA SER A 190 -10.84 -0.45 15.42
C SER A 190 -9.38 -0.93 15.30
N PRO A 191 -8.39 -0.02 15.38
CA PRO A 191 -6.97 -0.39 15.45
C PRO A 191 -6.63 -1.37 16.58
N GLU A 192 -7.27 -1.22 17.74
CA GLU A 192 -7.08 -2.07 18.92
C GLU A 192 -7.58 -3.49 18.63
N ARG A 193 -8.78 -3.60 18.03
CA ARG A 193 -9.34 -4.89 17.61
C ARG A 193 -8.48 -5.54 16.53
N GLN A 194 -8.00 -4.78 15.54
CA GLN A 194 -7.12 -5.30 14.50
C GLN A 194 -5.83 -5.87 15.10
N ASN A 195 -5.24 -5.19 16.09
CA ASN A 195 -4.05 -5.70 16.78
C ASN A 195 -4.36 -6.96 17.62
N ALA A 196 -5.52 -7.02 18.28
CA ALA A 196 -5.95 -8.22 19.00
C ALA A 196 -6.11 -9.42 18.05
N LEU A 197 -6.75 -9.22 16.90
CA LEU A 197 -6.91 -10.28 15.88
C LEU A 197 -5.56 -10.71 15.30
N ALA A 198 -4.63 -9.77 15.07
CA ALA A 198 -3.29 -10.10 14.59
C ALA A 198 -2.49 -10.95 15.60
N GLN A 199 -2.75 -10.80 16.91
CA GLN A 199 -2.14 -11.64 17.96
C GLN A 199 -2.68 -13.08 17.97
N MET A 200 -3.88 -13.32 17.42
CA MET A 200 -4.45 -14.67 17.30
C MET A 200 -3.78 -15.51 16.18
N GLY A 201 -2.96 -14.88 15.34
CA GLY A 201 -2.18 -15.54 14.29
C GLY A 201 -2.67 -15.26 12.87
N GLY A 202 -1.79 -15.56 11.91
CA GLY A 202 -1.99 -15.23 10.48
C GLY A 202 -3.14 -15.97 9.79
N SER A 203 -3.77 -16.95 10.44
CA SER A 203 -5.00 -17.60 9.97
C SER A 203 -6.22 -16.69 10.08
N VAL A 204 -6.19 -15.67 10.95
CA VAL A 204 -7.27 -14.70 11.12
C VAL A 204 -7.00 -13.45 10.29
N THR A 205 -5.81 -12.87 10.44
CA THR A 205 -5.38 -11.70 9.66
C THR A 205 -3.87 -11.57 9.68
N ASN A 206 -3.29 -11.14 8.55
CA ASN A 206 -1.88 -10.75 8.46
C ASN A 206 -1.67 -9.22 8.59
N ALA A 207 -2.75 -8.44 8.56
CA ALA A 207 -2.72 -6.99 8.68
C ALA A 207 -2.58 -6.55 10.15
N LYS A 208 -1.72 -5.54 10.39
CA LYS A 208 -1.65 -4.82 11.68
C LYS A 208 -2.58 -3.61 11.66
N ALA A 209 -2.64 -2.87 12.77
CA ALA A 209 -3.32 -1.58 12.80
C ALA A 209 -2.92 -0.65 11.63
N PHE A 210 -3.93 -0.07 11.02
CA PHE A 210 -3.94 0.84 9.87
C PHE A 210 -3.51 0.19 8.55
N GLN A 211 -3.58 -1.14 8.47
CA GLN A 211 -3.24 -1.92 7.27
C GLN A 211 -4.45 -2.66 6.69
N SER A 212 -5.67 -2.29 7.11
CA SER A 212 -6.91 -2.91 6.64
C SER A 212 -7.98 -1.85 6.35
N TYR A 213 -8.75 -2.05 5.28
CA TYR A 213 -9.80 -1.11 4.85
C TYR A 213 -10.97 -1.04 5.85
N HIS A 214 -11.13 -2.06 6.70
CA HIS A 214 -12.11 -2.04 7.79
C HIS A 214 -11.90 -0.86 8.75
N GLN A 215 -10.64 -0.45 8.93
CA GLN A 215 -10.27 0.64 9.84
C GLN A 215 -10.60 2.03 9.29
N TYR A 216 -10.96 2.08 8.01
CA TYR A 216 -11.35 3.29 7.30
C TYR A 216 -12.85 3.27 6.92
N GLY A 217 -13.61 2.28 7.40
CA GLY A 217 -15.03 2.13 7.06
C GLY A 217 -15.25 1.77 5.58
N LEU A 218 -14.25 1.19 4.92
CA LEU A 218 -14.23 0.91 3.48
C LEU A 218 -14.15 -0.58 3.17
N ALA A 219 -14.37 -1.45 4.16
CA ALA A 219 -14.49 -2.88 3.95
C ALA A 219 -15.55 -3.49 4.86
N ALA A 220 -16.05 -4.64 4.44
CA ALA A 220 -16.98 -5.43 5.21
C ALA A 220 -16.78 -6.92 4.92
N ASP A 221 -16.91 -7.72 5.97
CA ASP A 221 -17.03 -9.16 5.90
C ASP A 221 -18.51 -9.51 6.03
N SER A 222 -19.01 -10.32 5.09
CA SER A 222 -20.41 -10.72 5.00
C SER A 222 -20.59 -12.24 4.96
N ALA A 223 -21.77 -12.68 5.37
CA ALA A 223 -22.21 -14.07 5.34
C ALA A 223 -23.71 -14.15 5.00
N PHE A 224 -24.27 -15.36 5.02
CA PHE A 224 -25.63 -15.61 4.58
C PHE A 224 -26.54 -16.02 5.73
N MET A 225 -27.80 -15.62 5.67
CA MET A 225 -28.87 -16.18 6.49
C MET A 225 -29.62 -17.25 5.72
N ARG A 226 -29.83 -18.40 6.38
CA ARG A 226 -30.65 -19.49 5.84
C ARG A 226 -31.50 -20.07 6.95
N SER A 227 -32.82 -20.00 6.79
CA SER A 227 -33.78 -20.52 7.77
C SER A 227 -33.52 -20.02 9.21
N GLY A 228 -33.22 -18.71 9.34
CA GLY A 228 -32.94 -18.07 10.63
C GLY A 228 -31.56 -18.37 11.23
N LYS A 229 -30.68 -19.10 10.53
CA LYS A 229 -29.33 -19.41 10.98
C LYS A 229 -28.28 -18.71 10.12
N LEU A 230 -27.20 -18.27 10.76
CA LEU A 230 -26.04 -17.70 10.10
C LEU A 230 -25.18 -18.83 9.50
N VAL A 231 -24.93 -18.75 8.20
CA VAL A 231 -24.09 -19.70 7.46
C VAL A 231 -22.88 -18.96 6.91
N ILE A 232 -21.71 -19.27 7.49
CA ILE A 232 -20.43 -18.58 7.19
C ILE A 232 -19.47 -19.47 6.39
N THR A 233 -19.43 -20.78 6.67
CA THR A 233 -18.39 -21.62 6.08
C THR A 233 -18.71 -22.00 4.64
N GLU A 234 -17.72 -21.82 3.78
CA GLU A 234 -17.67 -22.27 2.40
C GLU A 234 -17.60 -23.80 2.25
N LYS A 235 -17.44 -24.54 3.35
CA LYS A 235 -17.61 -26.00 3.37
C LYS A 235 -19.04 -26.42 3.05
N ASP A 236 -20.02 -25.54 3.30
CA ASP A 236 -21.37 -25.71 2.79
C ASP A 236 -21.39 -25.34 1.29
N PRO A 237 -21.70 -26.28 0.37
CA PRO A 237 -21.74 -25.99 -1.06
C PRO A 237 -22.70 -24.86 -1.43
N TRP A 238 -23.80 -24.70 -0.68
CA TRP A 238 -24.74 -23.60 -0.89
C TRP A 238 -24.12 -22.25 -0.52
N ALA A 239 -23.36 -22.18 0.57
CA ALA A 239 -22.65 -20.97 0.98
C ALA A 239 -21.47 -20.66 0.04
N MET A 240 -20.72 -21.68 -0.41
CA MET A 240 -19.67 -21.50 -1.42
C MET A 240 -20.23 -20.88 -2.71
N ARG A 241 -21.37 -21.40 -3.20
CA ARG A 241 -22.02 -20.82 -4.37
C ARG A 241 -22.48 -19.38 -4.11
N GLY A 242 -23.02 -19.12 -2.92
CA GLY A 242 -23.38 -17.78 -2.47
C GLY A 242 -22.19 -16.83 -2.52
N TYR A 243 -21.02 -17.26 -2.04
CA TYR A 243 -19.81 -16.41 -2.03
C TYR A 243 -19.29 -16.11 -3.43
N GLN A 244 -19.35 -17.06 -4.36
CA GLN A 244 -18.98 -16.82 -5.76
C GLN A 244 -19.89 -15.75 -6.39
N LEU A 245 -21.21 -15.90 -6.22
CA LEU A 245 -22.19 -14.93 -6.71
C LEU A 245 -22.00 -13.56 -6.04
N TYR A 246 -21.80 -13.55 -4.73
CA TYR A 246 -21.53 -12.34 -3.96
C TYR A 246 -20.30 -11.59 -4.48
N GLY A 247 -19.21 -12.31 -4.76
CA GLY A 247 -18.01 -11.76 -5.35
C GLY A 247 -18.25 -11.12 -6.72
N GLU A 248 -18.92 -11.85 -7.62
CA GLU A 248 -19.27 -11.36 -8.97
C GLU A 248 -20.16 -10.10 -8.90
N VAL A 249 -21.15 -10.09 -8.01
CA VAL A 249 -22.04 -8.94 -7.83
C VAL A 249 -21.30 -7.75 -7.22
N ALA A 250 -20.50 -7.98 -6.17
CA ALA A 250 -19.70 -6.93 -5.54
C ALA A 250 -18.73 -6.27 -6.54
N GLU A 251 -18.07 -7.08 -7.37
CA GLU A 251 -17.22 -6.59 -8.46
C GLU A 251 -18.02 -5.77 -9.48
N SER A 252 -19.24 -6.19 -9.82
CA SER A 252 -20.09 -5.44 -10.78
C SER A 252 -20.50 -4.04 -10.30
N VAL A 253 -20.52 -3.81 -8.97
CA VAL A 253 -20.82 -2.50 -8.37
C VAL A 253 -19.54 -1.73 -7.97
N GLY A 254 -18.37 -2.13 -8.44
CA GLY A 254 -17.11 -1.41 -8.25
C GLY A 254 -16.37 -1.71 -6.94
N LEU A 255 -16.71 -2.79 -6.24
CA LEU A 255 -15.97 -3.26 -5.07
C LEU A 255 -14.87 -4.25 -5.50
N THR A 256 -13.83 -4.36 -4.67
CA THR A 256 -12.86 -5.44 -4.78
C THR A 256 -13.26 -6.58 -3.88
N TRP A 257 -13.28 -7.81 -4.40
CA TRP A 257 -13.64 -9.00 -3.64
C TRP A 257 -12.41 -9.80 -3.19
N GLY A 258 -12.39 -10.18 -1.92
CA GLY A 258 -11.28 -10.93 -1.28
C GLY A 258 -11.14 -12.37 -1.78
N GLY A 259 -12.18 -12.93 -2.41
CA GLY A 259 -12.12 -14.27 -3.01
C GLY A 259 -11.18 -14.39 -4.21
N ARG A 260 -10.77 -13.26 -4.81
CA ARG A 260 -9.73 -13.24 -5.85
C ARG A 260 -8.32 -13.36 -5.30
N TRP A 261 -8.13 -13.23 -3.98
CA TRP A 261 -6.81 -13.27 -3.37
C TRP A 261 -6.29 -14.69 -3.23
N LYS A 262 -4.96 -14.83 -3.09
CA LYS A 262 -4.32 -16.15 -2.88
C LYS A 262 -4.86 -16.89 -1.65
N MET A 263 -5.24 -16.15 -0.61
CA MET A 263 -5.80 -16.69 0.64
C MET A 263 -7.33 -16.87 0.58
N MET A 264 -7.99 -16.43 -0.49
CA MET A 264 -9.44 -16.57 -0.73
C MET A 264 -10.33 -16.10 0.44
N ASP A 265 -10.31 -14.80 0.76
CA ASP A 265 -11.20 -14.27 1.78
C ASP A 265 -12.60 -14.01 1.20
N LEU A 266 -13.40 -15.07 1.15
CA LEU A 266 -14.65 -15.12 0.36
C LEU A 266 -15.75 -14.19 0.89
N GLY A 267 -15.77 -13.93 2.20
CA GLY A 267 -16.74 -13.02 2.82
C GLY A 267 -16.37 -11.55 2.67
N HIS A 268 -15.13 -11.26 2.29
CA HIS A 268 -14.56 -9.93 2.34
C HIS A 268 -14.79 -9.14 1.05
N VAL A 269 -15.21 -7.89 1.18
CA VAL A 269 -15.15 -6.88 0.12
C VAL A 269 -14.56 -5.59 0.65
N GLU A 270 -13.84 -4.89 -0.21
CA GLU A 270 -13.24 -3.59 0.09
C GLU A 270 -13.45 -2.61 -1.05
N PHE A 271 -13.59 -1.33 -0.71
CA PHE A 271 -13.66 -0.23 -1.65
C PHE A 271 -12.34 0.55 -1.68
N ARG A 272 -11.60 0.36 -2.76
CA ARG A 272 -10.26 0.94 -2.94
C ARG A 272 -10.35 2.38 -3.43
N LYS A 273 -10.38 3.31 -2.49
CA LYS A 273 -10.26 4.75 -2.78
C LYS A 273 -8.78 5.18 -2.89
N PRO A 274 -8.42 6.00 -3.90
CA PRO A 274 -7.09 6.61 -3.97
C PRO A 274 -6.74 7.38 -2.70
N GLY A 275 -5.50 7.23 -2.23
CA GLY A 275 -4.99 7.98 -1.07
C GLY A 275 -5.33 7.41 0.31
N VAL A 276 -6.16 6.37 0.42
CA VAL A 276 -6.49 5.74 1.71
C VAL A 276 -5.38 4.80 2.20
N MET A 277 -4.90 3.90 1.33
CA MET A 277 -3.78 3.01 1.62
C MET A 277 -2.77 3.02 0.48
N LYS A 278 -1.48 2.96 0.84
CA LYS A 278 -0.38 2.81 -0.12
C LYS A 278 -0.28 1.34 -0.51
N ARG A 279 -0.24 1.06 -1.82
CA ARG A 279 0.09 -0.27 -2.35
C ARG A 279 1.53 -0.64 -2.01
#